data_AF-A0A838RQL4-F1
#
_entry.id   AF-A0A838RQL4-F1
#
_cell.length_a   1.000
_cell.length_b   1.000
_cell.length_c   1.000
_cell.angle_alpha   90.00
_cell.angle_beta   90.00
_cell.angle_gamma   90.00
#
_symmetry.space_group_name_H-M   'P 1'
#
loop_
_entity.id
_entity.type
_entity.pdbx_description
1 polymer ?
#
loop_
_entity_poly.entity_id
_entity_poly.type
_entity_poly.pdbx_seq_one_letter_code
_entity_poly.pdbx_strand_id
1 'polypeptide(L)'
;MFLHWIALSPLVVIDTLLLPLLALPSRPIVLVALVALVVNTAGAMGDLYSAWWLLRLTHQGLLYDVDPERILVFEPLGSDWAH
;
A
#
# COMPACT_ATOMS: atom_id res chain seq x y z
N MET A 1 -8.83 -0.87 -11.81
CA MET A 1 -9.70 -0.28 -10.78
C MET A 1 -9.79 -1.07 -9.45
N PHE A 2 -9.44 -2.37 -9.38
CA PHE A 2 -9.42 -3.12 -8.09
C PHE A 2 -8.03 -3.25 -7.45
N LEU A 3 -6.96 -3.03 -8.21
CA LEU A 3 -5.59 -3.29 -7.78
C LEU A 3 -5.16 -2.43 -6.58
N HIS A 4 -5.58 -1.17 -6.55
CA HIS A 4 -5.27 -0.23 -5.47
C HIS A 4 -5.99 -0.60 -4.15
N TRP A 5 -7.16 -1.25 -4.21
CA TRP A 5 -7.83 -1.76 -3.01
C TRP A 5 -7.14 -2.99 -2.44
N ILE A 6 -6.57 -3.84 -3.29
CA ILE A 6 -5.80 -5.02 -2.86
C ILE A 6 -4.54 -4.55 -2.11
N ALA A 7 -3.86 -3.51 -2.61
CA ALA A 7 -2.70 -2.92 -1.95
C ALA A 7 -3.06 -2.30 -0.58
N LEU A 8 -4.19 -1.60 -0.48
CA LEU A 8 -4.61 -0.96 0.78
C LEU A 8 -5.32 -1.91 1.76
N SER A 9 -5.74 -3.10 1.32
CA SER A 9 -6.56 -4.01 2.13
C SER A 9 -5.91 -4.44 3.44
N PRO A 10 -4.63 -4.86 3.48
CA PRO A 10 -3.98 -5.24 4.74
C PRO A 10 -3.97 -4.09 5.74
N LEU A 11 -3.61 -2.89 5.29
CA LEU A 11 -3.56 -1.69 6.12
C LEU A 11 -4.92 -1.40 6.75
N VAL A 12 -5.97 -1.30 5.94
CA VAL A 12 -7.31 -0.95 6.42
C VAL A 12 -7.89 -2.02 7.35
N VAL A 13 -7.74 -3.30 7.00
CA VAL A 13 -8.30 -4.41 7.80
C VAL A 13 -7.58 -4.52 9.14
N ILE A 14 -6.25 -4.46 9.14
CA ILE A 14 -5.45 -4.60 10.37
C ILE A 14 -5.67 -3.40 11.29
N ASP A 15 -5.67 -2.17 10.76
CA ASP A 15 -5.89 -0.98 11.58
C ASP A 15 -7.29 -0.98 12.21
N THR A 16 -8.32 -1.32 11.43
CA THR A 16 -9.71 -1.36 11.91
C THR A 16 -9.90 -2.39 13.02
N LEU A 17 -9.18 -3.52 12.97
CA LEU A 17 -9.26 -4.58 13.98
C LEU A 17 -8.41 -4.29 15.22
N LEU A 18 -7.20 -3.75 15.04
CA LEU A 18 -6.23 -3.62 16.13
C LEU A 18 -6.32 -2.30 16.90
N LEU A 19 -6.76 -1.19 16.28
CA LEU A 19 -6.93 0.08 16.97
C LEU A 19 -7.91 -0.02 18.16
N PRO A 20 -9.07 -0.68 18.05
CA PRO A 20 -9.96 -0.89 19.21
C PRO A 20 -9.31 -1.68 20.34
N LEU A 21 -8.38 -2.61 20.03
CA LEU A 21 -7.70 -3.41 21.04
C LEU A 21 -6.78 -2.58 21.94
N LEU A 22 -6.33 -1.40 21.49
CA LEU A 22 -5.52 -0.50 22.31
C LEU A 22 -6.31 0.11 23.48
N ALA A 23 -7.64 0.13 23.42
CA ALA A 23 -8.50 0.63 24.48
C ALA A 23 -8.80 -0.43 25.57
N LEU A 24 -8.35 -1.68 25.39
CA LEU A 24 -8.54 -2.74 26.38
C LEU A 24 -7.63 -2.53 27.60
N PRO A 25 -8.08 -2.87 28.82
CA PRO A 25 -7.27 -2.74 30.04
C PRO A 25 -6.14 -3.80 30.14
N SER A 26 -6.12 -4.78 29.23
CA SER A 26 -5.15 -5.87 29.24
C SER A 26 -3.84 -5.46 28.58
N ARG A 27 -2.81 -5.21 29.41
CA ARG A 27 -1.44 -4.89 28.97
C ARG A 27 -0.87 -5.81 27.88
N PRO A 28 -0.96 -7.15 27.97
CA PRO A 28 -0.40 -8.01 26.92
C PRO A 28 -1.12 -7.84 25.58
N ILE A 29 -2.45 -7.66 25.59
CA ILE A 29 -3.22 -7.45 24.36
C ILE A 29 -2.83 -6.13 23.70
N VAL A 30 -2.74 -5.06 24.50
CA VAL A 30 -2.33 -3.74 24.01
C VAL A 30 -0.93 -3.79 23.39
N LEU A 31 0.02 -4.49 24.03
CA LEU A 31 1.39 -4.60 23.54
C LEU A 31 1.46 -5.36 22.20
N VAL A 32 0.75 -6.48 22.09
CA VAL A 32 0.69 -7.25 20.83
C VAL A 32 0.01 -6.43 19.72
N ALA A 33 -1.11 -5.78 20.02
CA ALA A 33 -1.81 -4.92 19.06
C ALA A 33 -0.92 -3.77 18.59
N LEU A 34 -0.18 -3.12 19.51
CA LEU A 34 0.73 -2.04 19.18
C LEU A 34 1.86 -2.50 18.27
N VAL A 35 2.53 -3.62 18.60
CA VAL A 35 3.63 -4.14 17.76
C VAL A 35 3.11 -4.51 16.36
N ALA A 36 1.97 -5.19 16.29
CA ALA A 36 1.37 -5.55 15.02
C ALA A 36 0.97 -4.33 14.19
N LEU A 37 0.39 -3.29 14.82
CA LEU A 37 0.11 -2.00 14.15
C LEU A 37 1.39 -1.35 13.64
N VAL A 38 2.45 -1.27 14.44
CA VAL A 38 3.72 -0.66 14.01
C VAL A 38 4.32 -1.38 12.79
N VAL A 39 4.38 -2.72 12.84
CA VAL A 39 4.92 -3.52 11.72
C VAL A 39 4.03 -3.37 10.49
N ASN A 40 2.70 -3.39 10.65
CA ASN A 40 1.75 -3.18 9.58
C ASN A 40 1.90 -1.80 8.93
N THR A 41 1.94 -0.72 9.72
CA THR A 41 2.13 0.64 9.21
C THR A 41 3.47 0.81 8.49
N ALA A 42 4.55 0.24 9.03
CA ALA A 42 5.87 0.30 8.40
C ALA A 42 5.90 -0.44 7.06
N GLY A 43 5.33 -1.66 7.00
CA GLY A 43 5.26 -2.45 5.77
C GLY A 43 4.33 -1.85 4.71
N ALA A 44 3.21 -1.25 5.15
CA ALA A 44 2.21 -0.68 4.25
C ALA A 44 2.67 0.58 3.50
N MET A 45 3.83 1.17 3.84
CA MET A 45 4.33 2.33 3.09
C MET A 45 4.67 1.99 1.64
N GLY A 46 5.17 0.79 1.36
CA GLY A 46 5.40 0.34 -0.02
C GLY A 46 4.08 0.19 -0.80
N ASP A 47 3.06 -0.35 -0.15
CA ASP A 47 1.72 -0.51 -0.72
C ASP A 47 1.05 0.84 -0.99
N LEU A 48 1.15 1.80 -0.06
CA LEU A 48 0.67 3.17 -0.22
C LEU A 48 1.37 3.89 -1.36
N TYR A 49 2.70 3.75 -1.46
CA TYR A 49 3.49 4.36 -2.53
C TYR A 49 3.12 3.78 -3.90
N SER A 50 2.96 2.47 -3.99
CA SER A 50 2.51 1.78 -5.20
C SER A 50 1.08 2.18 -5.58
N ALA A 51 0.16 2.22 -4.62
CA ALA A 51 -1.21 2.66 -4.84
C ALA A 51 -1.27 4.12 -5.33
N TRP A 52 -0.46 5.00 -4.75
CA TRP A 52 -0.35 6.40 -5.17
C TRP A 52 0.09 6.53 -6.63
N TRP A 53 1.09 5.75 -7.06
CA TRP A 53 1.51 5.75 -8.46
C TRP A 53 0.48 5.12 -9.40
N LEU A 54 -0.15 4.02 -8.99
CA LEU A 54 -1.22 3.39 -9.76
C LEU A 54 -2.42 4.33 -10.01
N LEU A 55 -2.68 5.26 -9.09
CA LEU A 55 -3.72 6.30 -9.27
C LEU A 55 -3.31 7.39 -10.27
N ARG A 56 -2.02 7.54 -10.55
CA ARG A 56 -1.46 8.55 -11.46
C ARG A 56 -1.13 8.02 -12.85
N LEU A 57 -0.96 6.70 -12.99
CA LEU A 57 -0.67 6.05 -14.25
C LEU A 57 -1.86 6.09 -15.21
N THR A 58 -1.56 6.27 -16.49
CA THR A 58 -2.53 6.06 -17.56
C THR A 58 -2.98 4.59 -17.59
N HIS A 59 -4.13 4.30 -18.19
CA HIS A 59 -4.76 2.97 -18.13
C HIS A 59 -3.92 1.83 -18.75
N GLN A 60 -2.80 2.17 -19.41
CA GLN A 60 -1.82 1.27 -20.04
C GLN A 60 -0.42 1.39 -19.44
N GLY A 61 -0.24 2.24 -18.42
CA GLY A 61 1.03 2.38 -17.71
C GLY A 61 1.34 1.13 -16.88
N LEU A 62 2.61 0.74 -16.84
CA LEU A 62 3.11 -0.40 -16.08
C LEU A 62 3.98 0.11 -14.93
N LEU A 63 3.69 -0.35 -13.72
CA LEU A 63 4.53 -0.14 -12.55
C LEU A 63 5.21 -1.45 -12.18
N TYR A 64 6.54 -1.44 -12.08
CA TYR A 64 7.33 -2.62 -11.75
C TYR A 64 8.25 -2.31 -10.57
N ASP A 65 8.02 -3.00 -9.46
CA ASP A 65 8.84 -2.92 -8.25
C ASP A 65 10.07 -3.82 -8.41
N VAL A 66 11.27 -3.23 -8.40
CA VAL A 66 12.53 -3.96 -8.62
C VAL A 66 13.18 -4.32 -7.29
N ASP A 67 13.28 -3.33 -6.42
CA ASP A 67 13.89 -3.42 -5.10
C ASP A 67 13.34 -2.27 -4.22
N PRO A 68 13.56 -2.30 -2.89
CA PRO A 68 13.03 -1.29 -1.97
C PRO A 68 13.44 0.16 -2.28
N GLU A 69 14.48 0.37 -3.09
CA GLU A 69 14.97 1.70 -3.47
C GLU A 69 14.55 2.11 -4.89
N ARG A 70 14.01 1.18 -5.69
CA ARG A 70 13.76 1.39 -7.13
C ARG A 70 12.44 0.80 -7.59
N ILE A 71 11.60 1.70 -8.09
CA ILE A 71 10.40 1.34 -8.84
C ILE A 71 10.52 1.90 -10.26
N LEU A 72 10.29 1.06 -11.25
CA LEU A 72 10.25 1.43 -12.65
C LEU A 72 8.81 1.75 -13.06
N VAL A 73 8.63 2.90 -13.71
CA VAL A 73 7.35 3.36 -14.23
C VAL A 73 7.47 3.47 -15.75
N PHE A 74 6.65 2.71 -16.46
CA PHE A 74 6.57 2.75 -17.92
C PHE A 74 5.23 3.33 -18.33
N GLU A 75 5.26 4.43 -19.07
CA GLU A 75 4.07 4.99 -19.72
C GLU A 75 4.13 4.70 -21.22
N PRO A 76 3.00 4.35 -21.86
CA PRO A 76 2.96 4.25 -23.30
C PRO A 76 3.26 5.62 -23.91
N LEU A 77 4.19 5.69 -24.87
CA LEU A 77 4.27 6.86 -25.73
C LEU A 77 2.93 6.96 -26.49
N GLY A 78 2.24 8.09 -26.36
CA GLY A 78 1.04 8.38 -27.14
C GLY A 78 1.27 8.12 -28.63
N SER A 79 0.21 7.74 -29.34
CA SER A 79 0.21 7.37 -30.76
C SER A 79 0.62 8.49 -31.74
N ASP A 80 1.22 9.58 -31.28
CA ASP A 80 1.56 10.77 -32.06
C ASP A 80 2.77 10.56 -33.00
N TRP A 81 3.39 9.38 -32.97
CA TRP A 81 4.55 9.04 -33.81
C TRP A 81 4.20 8.10 -34.97
N ALA A 82 2.90 7.80 -35.18
CA ALA A 82 2.41 6.88 -36.21
C ALA A 82 1.79 7.57 -37.45
N HIS A 83 2.07 8.86 -37.66
CA HIS A 83 1.68 9.62 -38.85
C HIS A 83 2.89 10.28 -39.51
#